data_AF-A0A7J6MBV4-F1
#
_entry.id   AF-A0A7J6MBV4-F1
#
_cell.length_a   1.000
_cell.length_b   1.000
_cell.length_c   1.000
_cell.angle_alpha   90.00
_cell.angle_beta   90.00
_cell.angle_gamma   90.00
#
_symmetry.space_group_name_H-M   'P 1'
#
loop_
_entity.id
_entity.type
_entity.pdbx_description
1 polymer ?
#
loop_
_entity_poly.entity_id
_entity_poly.type
_entity_poly.pdbx_seq_one_letter_code
_entity_poly.pdbx_strand_id
1 'polypeptide(L)'
;MEYAEIVKFLPPSDAIHDVLMVGCGNSRLPEQLVKHHGFRHVCCIDLSKAVIEGLRKHYADNGDADLGARLEWRCVDATKMGSSFRGRRFDLIIEKGTLDALMCSGTSDAGVAMLKEIPKLLQPDTGRFLLISHNPNRDSLLFDHGVALRVREVRLGELSPKAMLINALRSKFGKEPLSGLGKSTAMVEAMKEVRAEEARKRLRQFLSVLRSTKQGPRGDDGLGLVKLVDDRLLWNKSLADSSSSTPKSARQNHCWVYVMSAPASDAL
;
A
#
# COMPACT_ATOMS: atom_id res chain seq x y z
N MET A 1 -3.69 3.82 -2.91
CA MET A 1 -4.43 2.88 -3.76
C MET A 1 -5.72 2.44 -3.07
N GLU A 2 -6.80 2.23 -3.82
CA GLU A 2 -8.09 1.68 -3.34
C GLU A 2 -8.16 0.16 -3.52
N TYR A 3 -9.06 -0.53 -2.81
CA TYR A 3 -9.23 -1.99 -2.88
C TYR A 3 -9.36 -2.53 -4.31
N ALA A 4 -10.14 -1.86 -5.17
CA ALA A 4 -10.38 -2.28 -6.55
C ALA A 4 -9.11 -2.41 -7.41
N GLU A 5 -8.03 -1.73 -7.02
CA GLU A 5 -6.71 -1.86 -7.66
C GLU A 5 -5.82 -2.86 -6.90
N ILE A 6 -5.91 -2.88 -5.56
CA ILE A 6 -5.14 -3.79 -4.70
C ILE A 6 -5.48 -5.26 -5.00
N VAL A 7 -6.75 -5.56 -5.29
CA VAL A 7 -7.23 -6.92 -5.56
C VAL A 7 -6.47 -7.61 -6.70
N LYS A 8 -5.93 -6.84 -7.66
CA LYS A 8 -5.14 -7.34 -8.80
C LYS A 8 -3.78 -7.96 -8.40
N PHE A 9 -3.38 -7.79 -7.14
CA PHE A 9 -2.13 -8.28 -6.57
C PHE A 9 -2.37 -9.35 -5.50
N LEU A 10 -3.63 -9.57 -5.10
CA LEU A 10 -3.96 -10.49 -4.03
C LEU A 10 -3.97 -11.94 -4.57
N PRO A 11 -3.36 -12.89 -3.85
CA PRO A 11 -3.53 -14.31 -4.15
C PRO A 11 -5.00 -14.74 -3.95
N PRO A 12 -5.44 -15.85 -4.56
CA PRO A 12 -6.73 -16.48 -4.28
C PRO A 12 -6.96 -16.69 -2.78
N SER A 13 -8.20 -16.48 -2.31
CA SER A 13 -8.52 -16.48 -0.87
C SER A 13 -8.60 -17.88 -0.25
N ASP A 14 -8.76 -18.93 -1.03
CA ASP A 14 -8.69 -20.32 -0.60
C ASP A 14 -7.27 -20.72 -0.15
N ALA A 15 -6.24 -20.17 -0.80
CA ALA A 15 -4.84 -20.37 -0.48
C ALA A 15 -4.31 -19.53 0.70
N ILE A 16 -5.12 -18.61 1.22
CA ILE A 16 -4.73 -17.68 2.30
C ILE A 16 -5.62 -17.91 3.51
N HIS A 17 -5.00 -18.13 4.67
CA HIS A 17 -5.69 -18.34 5.92
C HIS A 17 -5.54 -17.12 6.83
N ASP A 18 -4.35 -16.55 6.90
CA ASP A 18 -4.00 -15.52 7.86
C ASP A 18 -3.29 -14.34 7.19
N VAL A 19 -3.90 -13.16 7.33
CA VAL A 19 -3.40 -11.90 6.76
C VAL A 19 -3.01 -10.94 7.86
N LEU A 20 -1.85 -10.29 7.73
CA LEU A 20 -1.45 -9.16 8.57
C LEU A 20 -1.55 -7.85 7.79
N MET A 21 -2.40 -6.93 8.25
CA MET A 21 -2.45 -5.54 7.80
C MET A 21 -1.59 -4.67 8.73
N VAL A 22 -0.45 -4.19 8.23
CA VAL A 22 0.47 -3.33 8.95
C VAL A 22 0.05 -1.86 8.82
N GLY A 23 -0.11 -1.19 9.95
CA GLY A 23 -0.53 0.22 10.04
C GLY A 23 -1.89 0.47 9.39
N CYS A 24 -2.93 -0.19 9.91
CA CYS A 24 -4.26 -0.16 9.33
C CYS A 24 -4.89 1.24 9.32
N GLY A 25 -4.49 2.13 10.24
CA GLY A 25 -5.15 3.40 10.48
C GLY A 25 -6.67 3.23 10.61
N ASN A 26 -7.44 4.24 10.19
CA ASN A 26 -8.90 4.14 10.08
C ASN A 26 -9.34 3.60 8.70
N SER A 27 -8.58 2.68 8.09
CA SER A 27 -8.91 2.16 6.76
C SER A 27 -10.06 1.16 6.80
N ARG A 28 -10.90 1.16 5.75
CA ARG A 28 -11.89 0.10 5.49
C ARG A 28 -11.33 -1.08 4.68
N LEU A 29 -10.07 -1.02 4.28
CA LEU A 29 -9.45 -2.09 3.49
C LEU A 29 -9.57 -3.47 4.16
N PRO A 30 -9.35 -3.64 5.49
CA PRO A 30 -9.53 -4.93 6.13
C PRO A 30 -10.93 -5.53 5.96
N GLU A 31 -11.98 -4.71 6.11
CA GLU A 31 -13.36 -5.15 5.88
C GLU A 31 -13.56 -5.60 4.43
N GLN A 32 -13.02 -4.86 3.47
CA GLN A 32 -13.12 -5.21 2.04
C GLN A 32 -12.39 -6.51 1.70
N LEU A 33 -11.24 -6.76 2.32
CA LEU A 33 -10.50 -8.01 2.19
C LEU A 33 -11.31 -9.21 2.71
N VAL A 34 -12.07 -9.03 3.78
CA VAL A 34 -12.94 -10.07 4.33
C VAL A 34 -14.18 -10.28 3.44
N LYS A 35 -14.93 -9.20 3.14
CA LYS A 35 -16.24 -9.27 2.48
C LYS A 35 -16.17 -9.52 0.98
N HIS A 36 -15.21 -8.91 0.30
CA HIS A 36 -15.14 -8.95 -1.17
C HIS A 36 -14.11 -9.96 -1.68
N HIS A 37 -12.97 -10.10 -0.99
CA HIS A 37 -11.94 -11.05 -1.40
C HIS A 37 -12.14 -12.44 -0.76
N GLY A 38 -12.75 -12.48 0.43
CA GLY A 38 -13.06 -13.73 1.13
C GLY A 38 -11.97 -14.20 2.10
N PHE A 39 -11.01 -13.35 2.48
CA PHE A 39 -9.97 -13.76 3.44
C PHE A 39 -10.55 -14.10 4.80
N ARG A 40 -10.26 -15.31 5.29
CA ARG A 40 -10.85 -15.85 6.52
C ARG A 40 -10.46 -15.09 7.77
N HIS A 41 -9.22 -14.64 7.87
CA HIS A 41 -8.75 -13.89 9.03
C HIS A 41 -7.83 -12.74 8.60
N VAL A 42 -8.04 -11.55 9.16
CA VAL A 42 -7.19 -10.38 8.97
C VAL A 42 -6.83 -9.77 10.34
N CYS A 43 -5.58 -9.95 10.72
CA CYS A 43 -4.96 -9.27 11.86
C CYS A 43 -4.54 -7.86 11.44
N CYS A 44 -5.08 -6.84 12.08
CA CYS A 44 -4.79 -5.44 11.80
C CYS A 44 -4.04 -4.82 12.97
N ILE A 45 -2.91 -4.19 12.67
CA ILE A 45 -2.10 -3.50 13.66
C ILE A 45 -1.95 -2.02 13.36
N ASP A 46 -1.83 -1.22 14.41
CA ASP A 46 -1.46 0.19 14.33
C ASP A 46 -0.74 0.60 15.63
N LEU A 47 0.10 1.63 15.56
CA LEU A 47 0.77 2.19 16.74
C LEU A 47 -0.22 2.98 17.61
N SER A 48 -1.27 3.55 17.01
CA SER A 48 -2.25 4.38 17.71
C SER A 48 -3.28 3.53 18.45
N LYS A 49 -3.16 3.49 19.78
CA LYS A 49 -4.14 2.85 20.67
C LYS A 49 -5.56 3.38 20.45
N ALA A 50 -5.72 4.69 20.29
CA ALA A 50 -7.02 5.32 20.07
C ALA A 50 -7.69 4.87 18.76
N VAL A 51 -6.90 4.71 17.68
CA VAL A 51 -7.40 4.16 16.41
C VAL A 51 -7.89 2.73 16.60
N ILE A 52 -7.08 1.88 17.23
CA ILE A 52 -7.42 0.47 17.46
C ILE A 52 -8.67 0.32 18.34
N GLU A 53 -8.78 1.10 19.42
CA GLU A 53 -9.97 1.09 20.28
C GLU A 53 -11.22 1.58 19.54
N GLY A 54 -11.09 2.63 18.74
CA GLY A 54 -12.18 3.13 17.89
C GLY A 54 -12.66 2.08 16.88
N LEU A 55 -11.75 1.35 16.25
CA LEU A 55 -12.10 0.27 15.30
C LEU A 55 -12.77 -0.90 16.00
N ARG A 56 -12.23 -1.36 17.14
CA ARG A 56 -12.87 -2.42 17.93
C ARG A 56 -14.29 -2.05 18.31
N LYS A 57 -14.50 -0.83 18.81
CA LYS A 57 -15.84 -0.32 19.15
C LYS A 57 -16.74 -0.25 17.91
N HIS A 58 -16.24 0.30 16.81
CA HIS A 58 -16.99 0.40 15.56
C HIS A 58 -17.50 -0.96 15.08
N TYR A 59 -16.63 -1.97 15.02
CA TYR A 59 -17.02 -3.30 14.51
C TYR A 59 -17.78 -4.15 15.54
N ALA A 60 -17.64 -3.88 16.84
CA ALA A 60 -18.50 -4.47 17.86
C ALA A 60 -19.93 -3.91 17.80
N ASP A 61 -20.08 -2.59 17.64
CA ASP A 61 -21.37 -1.89 17.70
C ASP A 61 -22.19 -2.05 16.39
N ASN A 62 -21.55 -2.25 15.23
CA ASN A 62 -22.21 -2.24 13.92
C ASN A 62 -22.59 -3.63 13.35
N GLY A 63 -22.59 -4.67 14.17
CA GLY A 63 -23.52 -5.80 14.01
C GLY A 63 -23.23 -6.85 12.92
N ASP A 64 -22.00 -7.00 12.46
CA ASP A 64 -21.60 -8.14 11.62
C ASP A 64 -20.71 -9.08 12.43
N ALA A 65 -21.35 -10.06 13.09
CA ALA A 65 -20.68 -10.99 13.99
C ALA A 65 -19.64 -11.86 13.24
N ASP A 66 -19.89 -12.20 11.98
CA ASP A 66 -18.92 -12.90 11.13
C ASP A 66 -17.69 -12.02 10.88
N LEU A 67 -17.91 -10.78 10.47
CA LEU A 67 -16.82 -9.82 10.25
C LEU A 67 -16.02 -9.57 11.52
N GLY A 68 -16.69 -9.40 12.66
CA GLY A 68 -16.06 -9.19 13.97
C GLY A 68 -15.20 -10.37 14.41
N ALA A 69 -15.61 -11.61 14.08
CA ALA A 69 -14.82 -12.81 14.37
C ALA A 69 -13.60 -12.96 13.45
N ARG A 70 -13.63 -12.35 12.27
CA ARG A 70 -12.59 -12.46 11.23
C ARG A 70 -11.59 -11.29 11.23
N LEU A 71 -11.91 -10.20 11.94
CA LEU A 71 -11.04 -9.03 12.08
C LEU A 71 -10.46 -8.94 13.50
N GLU A 72 -9.15 -9.18 13.61
CA GLU A 72 -8.40 -8.99 14.86
C GLU A 72 -7.75 -7.60 14.84
N TRP A 73 -7.91 -6.80 15.90
CA TRP A 73 -7.30 -5.47 16.01
C TRP A 73 -6.30 -5.45 17.15
N ARG A 74 -5.07 -4.98 16.93
CA ARG A 74 -4.03 -4.87 17.97
C ARG A 74 -3.25 -3.56 17.91
N CYS A 75 -2.97 -3.00 19.08
CA CYS A 75 -2.03 -1.89 19.20
C CYS A 75 -0.60 -2.49 19.23
N VAL A 76 0.14 -2.36 18.12
CA VAL A 76 1.49 -2.94 17.97
C VAL A 76 2.37 -1.95 17.21
N ASP A 77 3.59 -1.76 17.70
CA ASP A 77 4.65 -1.03 17.00
C ASP A 77 5.18 -1.88 15.84
N ALA A 78 5.01 -1.39 14.62
CA ALA A 78 5.42 -2.08 13.40
C ALA A 78 6.94 -2.33 13.33
N THR A 79 7.76 -1.61 14.12
CA THR A 79 9.21 -1.83 14.22
C THR A 79 9.59 -2.98 15.15
N LYS A 80 8.63 -3.55 15.90
CA LYS A 80 8.81 -4.59 16.93
C LYS A 80 7.74 -5.67 16.85
N MET A 81 7.34 -6.06 15.63
CA MET A 81 6.23 -6.98 15.44
C MET A 81 6.54 -8.41 15.89
N GLY A 82 7.76 -8.91 15.66
CA GLY A 82 8.16 -10.28 15.96
C GLY A 82 7.95 -10.67 17.42
N SER A 83 8.30 -9.77 18.36
CA SER A 83 8.07 -9.99 19.79
C SER A 83 6.58 -9.97 20.16
N SER A 84 5.75 -9.23 19.42
CA SER A 84 4.31 -9.13 19.65
C SER A 84 3.54 -10.36 19.16
N PHE A 85 4.09 -11.09 18.19
CA PHE A 85 3.43 -12.23 17.55
C PHE A 85 3.95 -13.61 17.98
N ARG A 86 4.98 -13.67 18.83
CA ARG A 86 5.45 -14.91 19.50
C ARG A 86 5.64 -16.11 18.53
N GLY A 87 6.20 -15.85 17.35
CA GLY A 87 6.46 -16.87 16.33
C GLY A 87 5.29 -17.17 15.37
N ARG A 88 4.13 -16.51 15.52
CA ARG A 88 3.06 -16.56 14.51
C ARG A 88 3.58 -16.04 13.16
N ARG A 89 3.21 -16.73 12.09
CA ARG A 89 3.54 -16.39 10.70
C ARG A 89 2.26 -16.24 9.89
N PHE A 90 2.32 -15.40 8.87
CA PHE A 90 1.20 -15.00 8.04
C PHE A 90 1.43 -15.40 6.58
N ASP A 91 0.37 -15.82 5.90
CA ASP A 91 0.43 -16.16 4.48
C ASP A 91 0.56 -14.90 3.62
N LEU A 92 -0.01 -13.79 4.10
CA LEU A 92 0.03 -12.50 3.41
C LEU A 92 0.22 -11.37 4.42
N ILE A 93 1.20 -10.51 4.18
CA ILE A 93 1.36 -9.24 4.88
C ILE A 93 1.07 -8.12 3.89
N ILE A 94 0.24 -7.16 4.27
CA ILE A 94 -0.11 -5.99 3.46
C ILE A 94 0.27 -4.74 4.25
N GLU A 95 1.04 -3.86 3.62
CA GLU A 95 1.34 -2.54 4.14
C GLU A 95 1.00 -1.49 3.09
N LYS A 96 0.28 -0.43 3.50
CA LYS A 96 -0.21 0.60 2.59
C LYS A 96 -0.12 2.00 3.18
N GLY A 97 1.05 2.62 3.03
CA GLY A 97 1.36 4.01 3.40
C GLY A 97 1.92 4.20 4.80
N THR A 98 2.08 3.13 5.57
CA THR A 98 2.77 3.09 6.86
C THR A 98 4.27 3.30 6.67
N LEU A 99 4.90 2.68 5.68
CA LEU A 99 6.32 2.93 5.38
C LEU A 99 6.54 4.41 5.03
N ASP A 100 5.63 5.00 4.24
CA ASP A 100 5.65 6.41 3.90
C ASP A 100 5.57 7.30 5.16
N ALA A 101 4.66 6.95 6.08
CA ALA A 101 4.49 7.66 7.35
C ALA A 101 5.74 7.57 8.25
N LEU A 102 6.37 6.40 8.31
CA LEU A 102 7.61 6.20 9.08
C LEU A 102 8.76 7.04 8.50
N MET A 103 8.87 7.12 7.18
CA MET A 103 9.89 7.94 6.50
C MET A 103 9.68 9.45 6.69
N CYS A 104 8.44 9.91 6.84
CA CYS A 104 8.16 11.32 7.10
C CYS A 104 8.70 11.80 8.46
N SER A 105 8.96 10.89 9.41
CA SER A 105 9.47 11.26 10.74
C SER A 105 10.90 11.82 10.70
N GLY A 106 11.70 11.50 9.67
CA GLY A 106 13.02 12.08 9.43
C GLY A 106 14.19 11.12 9.63
N THR A 107 13.94 9.87 10.02
CA THR A 107 14.94 8.80 10.00
C THR A 107 14.45 7.63 9.15
N SER A 108 15.30 7.13 8.26
CA SER A 108 15.05 5.88 7.51
C SER A 108 15.00 4.67 8.44
N ASP A 109 15.60 4.77 9.63
CA ASP A 109 15.77 3.69 10.60
C ASP A 109 14.47 2.99 10.98
N ALA A 110 13.38 3.74 11.21
CA ALA A 110 12.10 3.13 11.59
C ALA A 110 11.47 2.34 10.44
N GLY A 111 11.58 2.85 9.21
CA GLY A 111 11.13 2.14 8.01
C GLY A 111 11.94 0.87 7.76
N VAL A 112 13.26 0.95 7.88
CA VAL A 112 14.16 -0.21 7.79
C VAL A 112 13.87 -1.23 8.89
N ALA A 113 13.66 -0.78 10.13
CA ALA A 113 13.32 -1.65 11.25
C ALA A 113 12.00 -2.40 11.00
N MET A 114 10.96 -1.71 10.53
CA MET A 114 9.70 -2.35 10.13
C MET A 114 9.93 -3.40 9.04
N LEU A 115 10.65 -3.05 7.97
CA LEU A 115 10.92 -3.96 6.85
C LEU A 115 11.71 -5.21 7.29
N LYS A 116 12.62 -5.09 8.27
CA LYS A 116 13.37 -6.21 8.83
C LYS A 116 12.52 -7.17 9.67
N GLU A 117 11.34 -6.76 10.14
CA GLU A 117 10.41 -7.64 10.83
C GLU A 117 9.56 -8.50 9.86
N ILE A 118 9.34 -8.02 8.63
CA ILE A 118 8.47 -8.67 7.65
C ILE A 118 8.89 -10.12 7.34
N PRO A 119 10.17 -10.45 7.00
CA PRO A 119 10.55 -11.82 6.66
C PRO A 119 10.37 -12.80 7.82
N LYS A 120 10.50 -12.32 9.07
CA LYS A 120 10.34 -13.13 10.28
C LYS A 120 8.89 -13.58 10.50
N LEU A 121 7.95 -12.82 9.94
CA LEU A 121 6.51 -13.02 10.10
C LEU A 121 5.86 -13.62 8.87
N LEU A 122 6.55 -13.74 7.74
CA LEU A 122 6.02 -14.46 6.58
C LEU A 122 6.09 -15.96 6.81
N GLN A 123 5.08 -16.69 6.31
CA GLN A 123 5.22 -18.13 6.12
C GLN A 123 6.42 -18.43 5.22
N PRO A 124 7.28 -19.42 5.57
CA PRO A 124 8.38 -19.82 4.71
C PRO A 124 7.87 -20.24 3.33
N ASP A 125 8.59 -19.83 2.28
CA ASP A 125 8.40 -20.16 0.86
C ASP A 125 7.09 -19.71 0.18
N THR A 126 5.99 -19.75 0.91
CA THR A 126 4.62 -19.47 0.45
C THR A 126 4.16 -18.06 0.78
N GLY A 127 4.67 -17.48 1.88
CA GLY A 127 4.27 -16.17 2.37
C GLY A 127 4.59 -15.05 1.38
N ARG A 128 3.64 -14.11 1.24
CA ARG A 128 3.77 -12.92 0.39
C ARG A 128 3.70 -11.63 1.19
N PHE A 129 4.48 -10.64 0.78
CA PHE A 129 4.39 -9.28 1.28
C PHE A 129 4.00 -8.32 0.15
N LEU A 130 2.92 -7.57 0.36
CA LEU A 130 2.44 -6.53 -0.52
C LEU A 130 2.78 -5.16 0.08
N LEU A 131 3.76 -4.48 -0.50
CA LEU A 131 4.17 -3.13 -0.12
C LEU A 131 3.58 -2.13 -1.11
N ILE A 132 2.77 -1.18 -0.62
CA ILE A 132 2.20 -0.09 -1.42
C ILE A 132 2.71 1.24 -0.87
N SER A 133 3.64 1.84 -1.59
CA SER A 133 4.31 3.08 -1.19
C SER A 133 4.33 4.08 -2.33
N HIS A 134 4.23 5.37 -2.00
CA HIS A 134 4.39 6.46 -2.95
C HIS A 134 5.63 7.31 -2.67
N ASN A 135 6.44 6.95 -1.69
CA ASN A 135 7.66 7.67 -1.39
C ASN A 135 8.76 7.26 -2.39
N PRO A 136 9.37 8.19 -3.13
CA PRO A 136 10.38 7.87 -4.15
C PRO A 136 11.60 7.14 -3.59
N ASN A 137 11.92 7.32 -2.30
CA ASN A 137 13.10 6.73 -1.65
C ASN A 137 12.90 5.29 -1.18
N ARG A 138 11.74 4.67 -1.44
CA ARG A 138 11.42 3.30 -0.98
C ARG A 138 12.46 2.24 -1.37
N ASP A 139 13.06 2.34 -2.56
CA ASP A 139 14.04 1.35 -3.04
C ASP A 139 15.27 1.30 -2.14
N SER A 140 15.76 2.45 -1.67
CA SER A 140 16.94 2.47 -0.82
C SER A 140 16.70 1.70 0.49
N LEU A 141 15.50 1.84 1.07
CA LEU A 141 15.13 1.11 2.29
C LEU A 141 15.02 -0.40 2.04
N LEU A 142 14.57 -0.82 0.85
CA LEU A 142 14.42 -2.22 0.49
C LEU A 142 15.78 -2.88 0.16
N PHE A 143 16.66 -2.19 -0.57
CA PHE A 143 17.82 -2.83 -1.19
C PHE A 143 19.15 -2.48 -0.53
N ASP A 144 19.27 -1.31 0.11
CA ASP A 144 20.57 -0.85 0.64
C ASP A 144 20.80 -1.24 2.11
N HIS A 145 19.79 -1.80 2.78
CA HIS A 145 19.79 -1.98 4.23
C HIS A 145 19.74 -3.44 4.71
N GLY A 146 20.01 -4.38 3.80
CA GLY A 146 20.04 -5.82 4.12
C GLY A 146 18.67 -6.37 4.53
N VAL A 147 17.58 -5.86 3.94
CA VAL A 147 16.24 -6.43 4.12
C VAL A 147 16.16 -7.72 3.30
N ALA A 148 15.99 -8.85 3.98
CA ALA A 148 15.93 -10.15 3.35
C ALA A 148 14.55 -10.41 2.72
N LEU A 149 14.27 -9.81 1.57
CA LEU A 149 13.04 -10.00 0.79
C LEU A 149 13.40 -10.21 -0.68
N ARG A 150 12.73 -11.16 -1.33
CA ARG A 150 12.82 -11.39 -2.77
C ARG A 150 11.66 -10.71 -3.47
N VAL A 151 11.95 -9.79 -4.39
CA VAL A 151 10.93 -9.14 -5.23
C VAL A 151 10.46 -10.11 -6.31
N ARG A 152 9.15 -10.32 -6.40
CA ARG A 152 8.51 -11.15 -7.43
C ARG A 152 7.92 -10.31 -8.54
N GLU A 153 7.36 -9.16 -8.19
CA GLU A 153 6.64 -8.29 -9.12
C GLU A 153 6.69 -6.85 -8.61
N VAL A 154 6.81 -5.90 -9.54
CA VAL A 154 6.59 -4.48 -9.26
C VAL A 154 5.70 -3.91 -10.34
N ARG A 155 4.61 -3.25 -9.94
CA ARG A 155 3.77 -2.45 -10.83
C ARG A 155 3.54 -1.07 -10.25
N LEU A 156 3.29 -0.13 -11.15
CA LEU A 156 2.73 1.15 -10.77
C LEU A 156 1.22 1.00 -10.59
N GLY A 157 0.66 1.76 -9.67
CA GLY A 157 -0.78 1.96 -9.64
C GLY A 157 -1.15 3.32 -9.13
N GLU A 158 -2.45 3.60 -9.17
CA GLU A 158 -2.95 4.94 -8.92
C GLU A 158 -3.14 5.19 -7.43
N LEU A 159 -2.82 6.42 -7.01
CA LEU A 159 -3.17 6.88 -5.67
C LEU A 159 -4.69 6.94 -5.50
N SER A 160 -5.14 6.71 -4.27
CA SER A 160 -6.53 6.98 -3.93
C SER A 160 -6.76 8.48 -3.81
N PRO A 161 -7.98 9.00 -4.01
CA PRO A 161 -8.29 10.41 -3.81
C PRO A 161 -7.85 10.92 -2.43
N LYS A 162 -8.06 10.10 -1.39
CA LYS A 162 -7.60 10.39 -0.03
C LYS A 162 -6.07 10.50 0.06
N ALA A 163 -5.32 9.58 -0.56
CA ALA A 163 -3.87 9.63 -0.56
C ALA A 163 -3.33 10.82 -1.37
N MET A 164 -3.96 11.15 -2.49
CA MET A 164 -3.63 12.34 -3.28
C MET A 164 -3.84 13.62 -2.49
N LEU A 165 -4.95 13.70 -1.73
CA LEU A 165 -5.21 14.83 -0.85
C LEU A 165 -4.13 14.96 0.23
N ILE A 166 -3.81 13.86 0.91
CA ILE A 166 -2.76 13.85 1.94
C ILE A 166 -1.41 14.26 1.35
N ASN A 167 -1.05 13.73 0.17
CA ASN A 167 0.20 14.07 -0.52
C ASN A 167 0.24 15.57 -0.90
N ALA A 168 -0.85 16.10 -1.46
CA ALA A 168 -0.98 17.52 -1.80
C ALA A 168 -0.86 18.42 -0.55
N LEU A 169 -1.47 18.02 0.57
CA LEU A 169 -1.36 18.75 1.84
C LEU A 169 0.07 18.69 2.41
N ARG A 170 0.70 17.51 2.43
CA ARG A 170 2.08 17.33 2.92
C ARG A 170 3.11 18.09 2.09
N SER A 171 2.89 18.24 0.79
CA SER A 171 3.72 19.10 -0.07
C SER A 171 3.65 20.58 0.33
N LYS A 172 2.55 21.04 0.94
CA LYS A 172 2.35 22.45 1.33
C LYS A 172 2.75 22.73 2.78
N PHE A 173 2.50 21.77 3.67
CA PHE A 173 2.67 21.95 5.12
C PHE A 173 3.81 21.14 5.73
N GLY A 174 4.54 20.35 4.93
CA GLY A 174 5.64 19.53 5.40
C GLY A 174 5.24 18.60 6.55
N LYS A 175 5.99 18.66 7.66
CA LYS A 175 5.79 17.79 8.83
C LYS A 175 4.73 18.29 9.82
N GLU A 176 4.17 19.49 9.61
CA GLU A 176 3.21 20.05 10.57
C GLU A 176 1.96 19.15 10.73
N PRO A 177 1.34 19.12 11.93
CA PRO A 177 0.10 18.39 12.12
C PRO A 177 -0.99 18.91 11.18
N LEU A 178 -1.62 18.00 10.43
CA LEU A 178 -2.75 18.37 9.56
C LEU A 178 -4.06 18.59 10.34
N SER A 179 -4.05 18.36 11.65
CA SER A 179 -5.14 18.66 12.56
C SER A 179 -5.36 20.17 12.65
N GLY A 180 -6.55 20.65 12.31
CA GLY A 180 -6.90 22.07 12.37
C GLY A 180 -6.90 22.81 11.02
N LEU A 181 -6.55 22.15 9.91
CA LEU A 181 -6.61 22.73 8.55
C LEU A 181 -8.04 22.90 7.99
N GLY A 182 -9.05 22.91 8.86
CA GLY A 182 -10.45 23.02 8.48
C GLY A 182 -10.73 24.27 7.64
N LYS A 183 -11.27 24.08 6.43
CA LYS A 183 -11.59 25.10 5.42
C LYS A 183 -10.46 26.07 5.06
N SER A 184 -9.20 25.78 5.39
CA SER A 184 -8.08 26.64 4.98
C SER A 184 -8.01 26.74 3.45
N THR A 185 -7.48 27.84 2.93
CA THR A 185 -7.28 28.06 1.49
C THR A 185 -6.49 26.91 0.86
N ALA A 186 -5.44 26.45 1.54
CA ALA A 186 -4.64 25.32 1.11
C ALA A 186 -5.43 24.00 1.04
N MET A 187 -6.34 23.75 1.99
CA MET A 187 -7.24 22.59 1.98
C MET A 187 -8.21 22.65 0.79
N VAL A 188 -8.77 23.82 0.49
CA VAL A 188 -9.65 24.03 -0.68
C VAL A 188 -8.88 23.81 -1.98
N GLU A 189 -7.66 24.33 -2.10
CA GLU A 189 -6.81 24.11 -3.28
C GLU A 189 -6.46 22.64 -3.47
N ALA A 190 -6.02 21.96 -2.40
CA ALA A 190 -5.70 20.54 -2.46
C ALA A 190 -6.92 19.70 -2.88
N MET A 191 -8.13 20.04 -2.40
CA MET A 191 -9.37 19.40 -2.87
C MET A 191 -9.66 19.67 -4.35
N LYS A 192 -9.46 20.91 -4.84
CA LYS A 192 -9.66 21.24 -6.26
C LYS A 192 -8.73 20.44 -7.16
N GLU A 193 -7.48 20.29 -6.76
CA GLU A 193 -6.50 19.47 -7.48
C GLU A 193 -6.91 18.00 -7.54
N VAL A 194 -7.31 17.42 -6.40
CA VAL A 194 -7.76 16.02 -6.33
C VAL A 194 -8.97 15.81 -7.23
N ARG A 195 -9.97 16.71 -7.18
CA ARG A 195 -11.15 16.65 -8.06
C ARG A 195 -10.79 16.72 -9.54
N ALA A 196 -9.86 17.59 -9.91
CA ALA A 196 -9.42 17.70 -11.30
C ALA A 196 -8.76 16.40 -11.78
N GLU A 197 -7.94 15.77 -10.96
CA GLU A 197 -7.31 14.50 -11.33
C GLU A 197 -8.29 13.32 -11.33
N GLU A 198 -9.25 13.27 -10.41
CA GLU A 198 -10.36 12.30 -10.48
C GLU A 198 -11.18 12.45 -11.77
N ALA A 199 -11.46 13.69 -12.19
CA ALA A 199 -12.14 13.96 -13.46
C ALA A 199 -11.32 13.47 -14.67
N ARG A 200 -10.00 13.72 -14.68
CA ARG A 200 -9.09 13.20 -15.71
C ARG A 200 -9.08 11.67 -15.72
N LYS A 201 -9.07 11.02 -14.56
CA LYS A 201 -9.12 9.56 -14.43
C LYS A 201 -10.42 8.98 -15.01
N ARG A 202 -11.57 9.56 -14.65
CA ARG A 202 -12.87 9.14 -15.22
C ARG A 202 -12.90 9.27 -16.73
N LEU A 203 -12.35 10.36 -17.26
CA LEU A 203 -12.22 10.56 -18.70
C LEU A 203 -11.31 9.51 -19.35
N ARG A 204 -10.14 9.21 -18.77
CA ARG A 204 -9.23 8.15 -19.27
C ARG A 204 -9.93 6.79 -19.29
N GLN A 205 -10.65 6.43 -18.23
CA GLN A 205 -11.40 5.17 -18.15
C GLN A 205 -12.50 5.10 -19.21
N PHE A 206 -13.29 6.16 -19.35
CA PHE A 206 -14.33 6.25 -20.40
C PHE A 206 -13.73 6.10 -21.81
N LEU A 207 -12.64 6.81 -22.10
CA LEU A 207 -11.94 6.70 -23.38
C LEU A 207 -11.37 5.30 -23.62
N SER A 208 -10.91 4.59 -22.58
CA SER A 208 -10.43 3.21 -22.70
C SER A 208 -11.54 2.26 -23.14
N VAL A 209 -12.74 2.38 -22.55
CA VAL A 209 -13.93 1.60 -22.95
C VAL A 209 -14.33 1.88 -24.40
N LEU A 210 -14.24 3.13 -24.85
CA LEU A 210 -14.51 3.51 -26.25
C LEU A 210 -13.44 2.97 -27.23
N ARG A 211 -12.21 2.73 -26.78
CA ARG A 211 -11.15 2.14 -27.61
C ARG A 211 -11.26 0.61 -27.68
N SER A 212 -11.57 -0.06 -26.57
CA SER A 212 -11.77 -1.52 -26.53
C SER A 212 -13.00 -1.99 -27.30
N THR A 213 -13.98 -1.10 -27.52
CA THR A 213 -15.13 -1.36 -28.41
C THR A 213 -14.81 -1.20 -29.91
N LYS A 214 -13.65 -0.63 -30.26
CA LYS A 214 -13.22 -0.44 -31.67
C LYS A 214 -12.04 -1.33 -32.09
N GLN A 215 -11.32 -1.93 -31.15
CA GLN A 215 -10.21 -2.84 -31.42
C GLN A 215 -10.35 -4.05 -30.50
N GLY A 216 -10.32 -5.27 -31.05
CA GLY A 216 -10.33 -6.52 -30.27
C GLY A 216 -9.23 -6.55 -29.19
N PRO A 217 -9.32 -7.48 -28.22
CA PRO A 217 -8.59 -7.38 -26.96
C PRO A 217 -7.07 -7.36 -27.20
N ARG A 218 -6.47 -6.18 -27.03
CA ARG A 218 -5.03 -6.03 -26.79
C ARG A 218 -4.83 -5.96 -25.29
N GLY A 219 -3.84 -6.71 -24.79
CA GLY A 219 -3.51 -6.79 -23.38
C GLY A 219 -3.28 -5.39 -22.80
N ASP A 220 -3.92 -5.14 -21.66
CA ASP A 220 -3.88 -3.89 -20.91
C ASP A 220 -2.43 -3.45 -20.63
N ASP A 221 -1.96 -2.46 -21.39
CA ASP A 221 -0.71 -1.73 -21.18
C ASP A 221 -0.85 -0.60 -20.13
N GLY A 222 -1.81 -0.80 -19.19
CA GLY A 222 -1.98 -0.01 -17.98
C GLY A 222 -0.73 0.01 -17.11
N LEU A 223 0.01 1.12 -17.20
CA LEU A 223 1.15 1.48 -16.35
C LEU A 223 2.21 0.37 -16.25
N GLY A 224 2.91 0.14 -17.37
CA GLY A 224 4.26 -0.45 -17.48
C GLY A 224 4.62 -1.54 -16.46
N LEU A 225 4.58 -2.80 -16.88
CA LEU A 225 5.30 -3.87 -16.19
C LEU A 225 6.78 -3.48 -16.05
N VAL A 226 7.29 -3.42 -14.81
CA VAL A 226 8.72 -3.32 -14.56
C VAL A 226 9.28 -4.74 -14.64
N LYS A 227 10.05 -5.03 -15.69
CA LYS A 227 10.69 -6.34 -15.86
C LYS A 227 11.91 -6.43 -14.93
N LEU A 228 11.91 -7.42 -14.04
CA LEU A 228 13.08 -7.78 -13.22
C LEU A 228 14.17 -8.37 -14.14
N VAL A 229 15.42 -7.91 -13.96
CA VAL A 229 16.61 -8.51 -14.56
C VAL A 229 17.64 -8.67 -13.44
N ASP A 230 18.10 -9.91 -13.21
CA ASP A 230 19.16 -10.28 -12.26
C ASP A 230 19.00 -9.71 -10.84
N ASP A 231 17.81 -9.89 -10.24
CA ASP A 231 17.48 -9.45 -8.88
C ASP A 231 17.73 -7.95 -8.60
N ARG A 232 17.91 -7.15 -9.65
CA ARG A 232 18.02 -5.69 -9.59
C ARG A 232 16.85 -5.08 -10.34
N LEU A 233 16.19 -4.10 -9.71
CA LEU A 233 15.26 -3.22 -10.43
C LEU A 233 16.06 -2.39 -11.44
N LEU A 234 16.16 -2.88 -12.68
CA LEU A 234 16.52 -2.01 -13.80
C LEU A 234 15.31 -1.16 -14.15
N TRP A 235 15.19 -0.02 -13.45
CA TRP A 235 14.35 1.07 -13.91
C TRP A 235 14.88 1.52 -15.27
N ASN A 236 14.18 1.20 -16.35
CA ASN A 236 14.48 1.81 -17.63
C ASN A 236 14.07 3.30 -17.55
N LYS A 237 15.00 4.16 -17.13
CA LYS A 237 14.83 5.63 -17.08
C LYS A 237 14.21 6.17 -18.38
N SER A 238 14.50 5.54 -19.51
CA SER A 238 14.02 5.95 -20.83
C SER A 238 12.51 5.80 -21.06
N LEU A 239 11.79 4.95 -20.31
CA LEU A 239 10.34 4.75 -20.51
C LEU A 239 9.46 5.67 -19.65
N ALA A 240 10.02 6.26 -18.58
CA ALA A 240 9.32 7.27 -17.79
C ALA A 240 9.46 8.67 -18.39
N ASP A 241 10.57 8.95 -19.09
CA ASP A 241 10.81 10.24 -19.74
C ASP A 241 10.17 10.34 -21.14
N SER A 242 9.75 9.23 -21.75
CA SER A 242 9.17 9.23 -23.10
C SER A 242 7.66 9.48 -23.15
N SER A 243 6.96 9.52 -22.01
CA SER A 243 5.52 9.81 -21.95
C SER A 243 5.14 11.08 -21.21
N SER A 244 6.07 12.00 -20.94
CA SER A 244 5.69 13.38 -20.69
C SER A 244 6.86 14.36 -20.69
N SER A 245 6.75 15.35 -21.56
CA SER A 245 7.14 16.74 -21.30
C SER A 245 6.36 17.32 -20.10
N THR A 246 6.33 16.61 -18.97
CA THR A 246 5.69 17.09 -17.76
C THR A 246 6.58 18.17 -17.16
N PRO A 247 6.06 19.40 -16.98
CA PRO A 247 6.80 20.43 -16.27
C PRO A 247 7.19 19.91 -14.88
N LYS A 248 8.32 20.40 -14.35
CA LYS A 248 8.87 20.11 -13.00
C LYS A 248 7.87 20.30 -11.83
N SER A 249 6.62 20.69 -12.11
CA SER A 249 5.51 20.90 -11.18
C SER A 249 4.47 19.77 -11.12
N ALA A 250 4.57 18.71 -11.94
CA ALA A 250 3.60 17.61 -11.91
C ALA A 250 3.82 16.72 -10.68
N ARG A 251 2.93 16.82 -9.69
CA ARG A 251 2.97 16.01 -8.46
C ARG A 251 2.82 14.52 -8.77
N GLN A 252 3.54 13.69 -8.01
CA GLN A 252 3.44 12.24 -8.14
C GLN A 252 2.05 11.74 -7.75
N ASN A 253 1.30 11.25 -8.74
CA ASN A 253 -0.07 10.74 -8.56
C ASN A 253 -0.17 9.20 -8.60
N HIS A 254 0.99 8.52 -8.59
CA HIS A 254 1.09 7.07 -8.57
C HIS A 254 1.76 6.58 -7.28
N CYS A 255 1.59 5.30 -7.00
CA CYS A 255 2.35 4.54 -6.03
C CYS A 255 2.96 3.32 -6.71
N TRP A 256 4.03 2.81 -6.13
CA TRP A 256 4.60 1.51 -6.46
C TRP A 256 3.94 0.44 -5.60
N VAL A 257 3.70 -0.71 -6.23
CA VAL A 257 3.23 -1.91 -5.59
C VAL A 257 4.27 -2.98 -5.79
N TYR A 258 4.85 -3.47 -4.71
CA TYR A 258 5.79 -4.58 -4.71
C TYR A 258 5.10 -5.81 -4.17
N VAL A 259 5.19 -6.91 -4.91
CA VAL A 259 4.89 -8.25 -4.40
C VAL A 259 6.22 -8.93 -4.10
N MET A 260 6.43 -9.29 -2.84
CA MET A 260 7.67 -9.87 -2.34
C MET A 260 7.40 -11.19 -1.61
N SER A 261 8.43 -11.97 -1.38
CA SER A 261 8.40 -13.11 -0.45
C SER A 261 9.67 -13.16 0.39
N ALA A 262 9.67 -13.97 1.45
CA ALA A 262 10.91 -14.34 2.10
C ALA A 262 11.87 -15.04 1.10
N PRO A 263 13.19 -14.99 1.33
CA PRO A 263 14.16 -15.84 0.65
C PRO A 263 13.80 -17.31 0.84
N ALA A 264 14.21 -18.17 -0.10
CA ALA A 264 14.03 -19.61 0.07
C ALA A 264 14.84 -20.09 1.28
N SER A 265 14.33 -21.10 2.00
CA SER A 265 15.01 -21.72 3.16
C SER A 265 16.44 -22.15 2.85
N ASP A 266 16.71 -22.53 1.60
CA ASP A 266 17.97 -23.12 1.16
C ASP A 266 19.03 -22.08 0.78
N ALA A 267 18.69 -20.78 0.89
CA ALA A 267 19.55 -19.65 0.55
C ALA A 267 20.11 -18.90 1.79
N LEU A 268 19.96 -19.49 3.00
CA LEU A 268 20.46 -18.95 4.28
C LEU A 268 21.52 -19.85 4.90
#